data_AF-A0A3D1Q8W0-F1
#
_entry.id   AF-A0A3D1Q8W0-F1
#
_cell.length_a   1.000
_cell.length_b   1.000
_cell.length_c   1.000
_cell.angle_alpha   90.00
_cell.angle_beta   90.00
_cell.angle_gamma   90.00
#
_symmetry.space_group_name_H-M   'P 1'
#
loop_
_entity.id
_entity.type
_entity.pdbx_description
1 polymer ?
#
loop_
_entity_poly.entity_id
_entity_poly.type
_entity_poly.pdbx_seq_one_letter_code
_entity_poly.pdbx_strand_id
1 'polypeptide(L)' 'MKTRKKSEADWAVEILTINGEPMHYLQLITEIAEKMGRKTDIGTLTSIYTRLNLDNRLIYQSEGYWFYHVNRATRRE' A
#
# COMPACT_ATOMS: atom_id res chain seq x y z
N MET A 1 -25.84 -3.16 2.55
CA MET A 1 -24.60 -3.40 1.77
C MET A 1 -23.46 -3.50 2.77
N LYS A 2 -22.85 -4.68 3.00
CA LYS A 2 -21.71 -4.80 3.94
C LYS A 2 -20.47 -4.21 3.28
N THR A 3 -19.90 -3.17 3.86
CA THR A 3 -18.62 -2.59 3.41
C THR A 3 -17.54 -3.67 3.51
N ARG A 4 -16.90 -4.03 2.40
CA ARG A 4 -15.81 -5.02 2.39
C ARG A 4 -14.64 -4.46 3.21
N LYS A 5 -14.05 -5.28 4.10
CA LYS A 5 -12.77 -4.92 4.73
C LYS A 5 -11.70 -4.76 3.64
N LYS A 6 -10.90 -3.70 3.75
CA LYS A 6 -9.75 -3.45 2.87
C LYS A 6 -8.67 -4.50 3.09
N SER A 7 -8.07 -4.99 2.01
CA SER A 7 -6.86 -5.81 2.04
C SER A 7 -5.62 -4.95 2.34
N GLU A 8 -4.47 -5.58 2.53
CA GLU A 8 -3.17 -4.92 2.69
C GLU A 8 -2.84 -4.01 1.51
N ALA A 9 -3.10 -4.49 0.30
CA ALA A 9 -2.85 -3.72 -0.92
C ALA A 9 -3.90 -2.62 -1.14
N ASP A 10 -5.14 -2.81 -0.68
CA ASP A 10 -6.15 -1.73 -0.68
C ASP A 10 -5.71 -0.58 0.25
N TRP A 11 -5.14 -0.91 1.42
CA TRP A 11 -4.55 0.09 2.31
C TRP A 11 -3.30 0.74 1.72
N ALA A 12 -2.41 -0.01 1.07
CA ALA A 12 -1.23 0.54 0.43
C ALA A 12 -1.59 1.58 -0.63
N VAL A 13 -2.59 1.29 -1.47
CA VAL A 13 -3.10 2.23 -2.49
C VAL A 13 -3.61 3.51 -1.83
N GLU A 14 -4.42 3.40 -0.77
CA GLU A 14 -4.96 4.56 -0.07
C GLU A 14 -3.87 5.41 0.60
N ILE A 15 -2.94 4.78 1.30
CA ILE A 15 -1.82 5.45 1.96
C ILE A 15 -0.98 6.19 0.93
N LEU A 16 -0.55 5.53 -0.14
CA LEU A 16 0.27 6.15 -1.19
C LEU A 16 -0.50 7.24 -1.96
N THR A 17 -1.82 7.08 -2.15
CA THR A 17 -2.67 8.10 -2.76
C THR A 17 -2.75 9.36 -1.88
N ILE A 18 -2.88 9.20 -0.57
CA ILE A 18 -2.95 10.32 0.38
C ILE A 18 -1.57 10.97 0.54
N ASN A 19 -0.51 10.17 0.62
CA ASN A 19 0.86 10.65 0.79
C ASN A 19 1.34 11.45 -0.42
N GLY A 20 0.97 11.04 -1.64
CA GLY A 20 1.31 11.74 -2.89
C GLY A 20 2.76 11.57 -3.35
N GLU A 21 3.64 11.05 -2.50
CA GLU A 21 5.06 10.80 -2.78
C GLU A 21 5.41 9.30 -2.60
N PRO A 22 6.51 8.81 -3.21
CA PRO A 22 7.00 7.46 -2.96
C PRO A 22 7.36 7.25 -1.49
N MET A 23 7.04 6.07 -0.95
CA MET A 23 7.33 5.71 0.44
C MET A 23 8.27 4.52 0.52
N HIS A 24 9.20 4.56 1.48
CA HIS A 24 10.06 3.42 1.76
C HIS A 24 9.24 2.23 2.30
N TYR A 25 9.56 1.01 1.85
CA TYR A 25 8.74 -0.18 2.10
C TYR A 25 8.48 -0.41 3.59
N LEU A 26 9.48 -0.19 4.44
CA LEU A 26 9.36 -0.42 5.88
C LEU A 26 8.35 0.52 6.53
N GLN A 27 8.32 1.78 6.10
CA GLN A 27 7.34 2.77 6.56
C GLN A 27 5.94 2.37 6.07
N LEU A 28 5.82 2.03 4.79
CA LEU A 28 4.55 1.64 4.18
C LEU A 28 3.93 0.40 4.86
N ILE A 29 4.69 -0.68 5.05
CA ILE A 29 4.15 -1.91 5.67
C ILE A 29 3.82 -1.73 7.16
N THR A 30 4.52 -0.82 7.84
CA THR A 30 4.23 -0.48 9.24
C THR A 30 2.92 0.29 9.34
N GLU A 31 2.73 1.31 8.49
CA GLU A 31 1.48 2.08 8.46
C GLU A 31 0.27 1.20 8.08
N ILE A 32 0.44 0.26 7.14
CA ILE A 32 -0.60 -0.72 6.81
C ILE A 32 -0.97 -1.57 8.03
N ALA A 33 0.02 -2.08 8.78
CA ALA A 33 -0.24 -2.89 9.97
C ALA A 33 -1.04 -2.09 11.01
N GLU A 34 -0.69 -0.83 11.23
CA GLU A 34 -1.39 0.09 12.14
C GLU A 34 -2.83 0.37 11.70
N LYS A 35 -3.07 0.69 10.41
CA LYS A 35 -4.42 0.89 9.86
C LYS A 35 -5.30 -0.36 9.97
N MET A 36 -4.70 -1.54 9.93
CA MET A 36 -5.39 -2.81 10.09
C MET A 36 -5.60 -3.22 11.57
N GLY A 37 -5.06 -2.46 12.53
CA GLY A 37 -5.08 -2.81 13.94
C GLY A 37 -4.29 -4.08 14.27
N ARG A 38 -3.22 -4.35 13.51
CA ARG A 38 -2.34 -5.51 13.70
C ARG A 38 -1.04 -5.09 14.39
N LYS A 39 -0.34 -6.06 14.97
CA LYS A 39 0.98 -5.83 15.58
C LYS A 39 2.04 -5.56 14.50
N THR A 40 3.08 -4.83 14.86
CA THR A 40 4.24 -4.52 14.01
C THR A 40 5.39 -5.49 14.25
N ASP A 41 5.08 -6.77 14.50
CA ASP A 41 6.07 -7.83 14.63
C ASP A 41 6.59 -8.30 13.25
N ILE A 42 7.76 -8.93 13.23
CA ILE A 42 8.44 -9.37 12.01
C ILE A 42 7.54 -10.27 11.14
N GLY A 43 6.76 -11.16 11.75
CA GLY A 43 5.87 -12.07 11.01
C GLY A 43 4.75 -11.32 10.30
N THR A 44 4.10 -10.39 11.01
CA THR A 44 3.05 -9.55 10.43
C THR A 44 3.58 -8.68 9.30
N LEU A 45 4.71 -8.00 9.51
CA LEU A 45 5.31 -7.12 8.51
C LEU A 45 5.77 -7.88 7.26
N THR A 46 6.40 -9.05 7.44
CA THR A 46 6.79 -9.93 6.33
C THR A 46 5.57 -10.39 5.52
N SER A 47 4.49 -10.75 6.20
CA SER A 47 3.24 -11.17 5.54
C SER A 47 2.59 -10.04 4.73
N ILE A 48 2.63 -8.80 5.22
CA ILE A 48 2.18 -7.61 4.47
C ILE A 48 3.09 -7.39 3.26
N TYR A 49 4.40 -7.38 3.45
CA TYR A 49 5.38 -7.18 2.38
C TYR A 49 5.20 -8.19 1.24
N THR A 50 5.05 -9.49 1.56
CA THR A 50 4.78 -10.53 0.56
C THR A 50 3.49 -10.26 -0.22
N ARG A 51 2.41 -9.86 0.46
CA ARG A 51 1.14 -9.54 -0.22
C ARG A 51 1.25 -8.34 -1.15
N LEU A 52 2.03 -7.32 -0.78
CA LEU A 52 2.27 -6.17 -1.67
C LEU A 52 3.06 -6.59 -2.91
N ASN A 53 4.07 -7.46 -2.77
CA ASN A 53 4.86 -7.96 -3.90
C ASN A 53 4.04 -8.85 -4.87
N LEU A 54 2.91 -9.39 -4.42
CA LEU A 54 1.98 -10.15 -5.27
C LEU A 54 0.92 -9.27 -5.94
N ASP A 55 0.84 -7.98 -5.60
CA ASP A 55 -0.14 -7.03 -6.13
C ASP A 55 0.49 -6.10 -7.17
N ASN A 56 0.00 -6.17 -8.41
CA ASN A 56 0.58 -5.42 -9.54
C ASN A 56 0.15 -3.96 -9.63
N ARG A 57 -0.66 -3.44 -8.68
CA ARG A 57 -1.10 -2.03 -8.71
C ARG A 57 -0.02 -1.06 -8.27
N LEU A 58 0.95 -1.53 -7.50
CA LEU A 58 1.99 -0.70 -6.89
C LEU A 58 3.25 -0.71 -7.75
N ILE A 59 3.91 0.44 -7.85
CA ILE A 59 5.09 0.63 -8.68
C ILE A 59 6.31 0.70 -7.76
N TYR A 60 7.26 -0.23 -7.95
CA TYR A 60 8.55 -0.20 -7.29
C TYR A 60 9.50 0.76 -8.03
N GLN A 61 10.06 1.74 -7.31
CA GLN A 61 10.89 2.82 -7.88
C GLN A 61 12.38 2.70 -7.56
N SER A 62 12.86 1.51 -7.13
CA SER A 62 14.21 1.23 -6.62
C SER A 62 14.43 1.66 -5.15
N GLU A 63 15.54 1.17 -4.56
CA GLU A 63 15.95 1.44 -3.16
C GLU A 63 14.86 1.21 -2.08
N GLY A 64 13.95 0.27 -2.32
CA GLY A 64 12.88 0.01 -1.36
C GLY A 64 11.71 1.00 -1.44
N TYR A 65 11.66 1.92 -2.40
CA TYR A 65 10.56 2.89 -2.52
C TYR A 65 9.42 2.38 -3.40
N TRP A 66 8.21 2.60 -2.92
CA TRP A 66 6.96 2.20 -3.55
C TRP A 66 6.10 3.43 -3.80
N PHE A 67 5.47 3.47 -4.97
CA PHE A 67 4.59 4.56 -5.39
C PHE A 67 3.29 4.00 -5.98
N TYR A 68 2.21 4.75 -5.84
CA TYR A 68 0.96 4.48 -6.54
C TYR A 68 0.64 5.64 -7.46
N HIS A 69 0.74 5.41 -8.77
CA HIS A 69 0.32 6.41 -9.73
C HIS A 69 -1.20 6.35 -9.84
N VAL A 70 -1.89 7.36 -9.31
CA VAL A 70 -3.29 7.60 -9.68
C VAL A 70 -3.23 7.99 -11.14
N ASN A 71 -3.49 7.05 -12.05
CA ASN A 71 -3.75 7.40 -13.43
C ASN A 71 -5.06 8.19 -13.41
N ARG A 72 -4.97 9.51 -13.19
CA ARG A 72 -6.00 10.46 -13.60
C ARG A 72 -6.00 10.40 -15.13
N ALA A 73 -6.45 9.28 -15.68
CA ALA A 73 -6.99 9.26 -17.01
C ALA A 73 -8.12 10.28 -16.93
N THR A 74 -7.78 11.48 -17.39
CA THR A 74 -8.68 12.50 -17.87
C THR A 74 -9.94 11.81 -18.38
N ARG A 75 -11.09 12.08 -17.73
CA ARG A 75 -12.32 12.17 -18.49
C ARG A 75 -12.00 13.21 -19.56
N ARG A 76 -11.65 12.74 -20.76
CA ARG A 76 -11.73 13.58 -21.95
C ARG A 76 -13.22 13.85 -22.09
N GLU A 77 -13.59 15.08 -21.76
CA GLU A 77 -14.85 15.69 -22.14
C GLU A 77 -14.98 15.71 -23.67
#